data_AF-A0A0B7C2H6-F1
#
_entry.id   AF-A0A0B7C2H6-F1
#
_cell.length_a   1.000
_cell.length_b   1.000
_cell.length_c   1.000
_cell.angle_alpha   90.00
_cell.angle_beta   90.00
_cell.angle_gamma   90.00
#
_symmetry.space_group_name_H-M   'P 1'
#
loop_
_entity.id
_entity.type
_entity.pdbx_description
1 polymer ?
#
loop_
_entity_poly.entity_id
_entity_poly.type
_entity_poly.pdbx_seq_one_letter_code
_entity_poly.pdbx_strand_id
1 'polypeptide(L)'
;DMRGAEHDKLWNQLEAEIHLHRHKTVIRACRGRNFLKKKLPFPPGHNFQELKKRHGLGDTRIVTVHKEPEEGLGMSITGGKEHGVPILISEVHEGQPAHRCGQLYVGDAILS
;
A
#
# COMPACT_ATOMS: atom_id res chain seq x y z
N ASP A 1 20.70 29.12 -13.35
CA ASP A 1 19.67 29.36 -12.32
C ASP A 1 18.31 28.99 -12.93
N MET A 2 17.81 27.79 -12.62
CA MET A 2 16.50 27.37 -13.12
C MET A 2 15.45 28.07 -12.25
N ARG A 3 14.80 29.09 -12.81
CA ARG A 3 13.82 29.92 -12.08
C ARG A 3 12.41 29.60 -12.58
N GLY A 4 11.44 29.62 -11.66
CA GLY A 4 10.01 29.48 -11.98
C GLY A 4 9.57 28.05 -12.28
N ALA A 5 8.57 27.89 -13.16
CA ALA A 5 7.84 26.64 -13.37
C ALA A 5 8.69 25.40 -13.71
N GLU A 6 9.87 25.57 -14.30
CA GLU A 6 10.80 24.46 -14.60
C GLU A 6 11.44 23.91 -13.32
N HIS A 7 11.76 24.77 -12.35
CA HIS A 7 12.22 24.36 -11.02
C HIS A 7 11.12 23.60 -10.28
N ASP A 8 9.88 24.10 -10.31
CA ASP A 8 8.75 23.47 -9.62
C ASP A 8 8.41 22.11 -10.21
N LYS A 9 8.45 21.96 -11.55
CA LYS A 9 8.29 20.65 -12.21
C LYS A 9 9.36 19.67 -11.77
N LEU A 10 10.63 20.08 -11.78
CA LEU A 10 11.73 19.22 -11.36
C LEU A 10 11.61 18.84 -9.88
N TRP A 11 11.24 19.79 -9.02
CA TRP A 11 11.03 19.56 -7.60
C TRP A 11 9.89 18.56 -7.35
N ASN A 12 8.74 18.77 -7.99
CA ASN A 12 7.60 17.86 -7.91
C ASN A 12 7.97 16.45 -8.41
N GLN A 13 8.78 16.35 -9.46
CA GLN A 13 9.25 15.06 -9.95
C GLN A 13 10.16 14.36 -8.93
N LEU A 14 11.15 15.07 -8.39
CA LEU A 14 12.06 14.53 -7.38
C LEU A 14 11.32 14.09 -6.11
N GLU A 15 10.38 14.92 -5.64
CA GLU A 15 9.54 14.62 -4.48
C GLU A 15 8.69 13.36 -4.73
N ALA A 16 8.06 13.25 -5.91
CA ALA A 16 7.31 12.06 -6.30
C ALA A 16 8.17 10.80 -6.35
N GLU A 17 9.40 10.89 -6.85
CA GLU A 17 10.36 9.78 -6.88
C GLU A 17 10.78 9.34 -5.47
N ILE A 18 11.05 10.30 -4.57
CA ILE A 18 11.37 10.03 -3.16
C ILE A 18 10.20 9.32 -2.48
N HIS A 19 8.98 9.84 -2.64
CA HIS A 19 7.79 9.22 -2.06
C HIS A 19 7.54 7.81 -2.59
N LEU A 20 7.71 7.60 -3.91
CA LEU A 20 7.58 6.29 -4.53
C LEU A 20 8.62 5.30 -3.99
N HIS A 21 9.86 5.75 -3.81
CA HIS A 21 10.93 4.90 -3.25
C HIS A 21 10.62 4.50 -1.81
N ARG A 22 10.21 5.46 -0.97
CA ARG A 22 9.81 5.19 0.42
C ARG A 22 8.67 4.20 0.50
N HIS A 23 7.62 4.40 -0.29
CA HIS A 23 6.47 3.49 -0.38
C HIS A 23 6.92 2.06 -0.71
N LYS A 24 7.74 1.88 -1.77
CA LYS A 24 8.24 0.56 -2.18
C LYS A 24 9.05 -0.12 -1.09
N THR A 25 9.89 0.63 -0.38
CA THR A 25 10.68 0.12 0.74
C THR A 25 9.80 -0.37 1.88
N VAL A 26 8.75 0.37 2.24
CA VAL A 26 7.78 -0.05 3.27
C VAL A 26 7.07 -1.34 2.86
N ILE A 27 6.54 -1.42 1.64
CA ILE A 27 5.90 -2.65 1.13
C ILE A 27 6.85 -3.85 1.18
N ARG A 28 8.10 -3.66 0.75
CA ARG A 28 9.12 -4.73 0.79
C ARG A 28 9.36 -5.20 2.22
N ALA A 29 9.43 -4.28 3.19
CA ALA A 29 9.60 -4.62 4.60
C ALA A 29 8.36 -5.34 5.19
N CYS A 30 7.15 -4.94 4.81
CA CYS A 30 5.91 -5.63 5.20
C CYS A 30 5.86 -7.06 4.66
N ARG A 31 6.25 -7.27 3.40
CA ARG A 31 6.31 -8.61 2.77
C ARG A 31 7.48 -9.47 3.27
N GLY A 32 8.61 -8.85 3.63
CA GLY A 32 9.82 -9.54 4.07
C GLY A 32 9.74 -10.10 5.50
N ARG A 33 8.97 -9.47 6.40
CA ARG A 33 8.85 -9.91 7.81
C ARG A 33 8.22 -11.30 7.99
N ASN A 34 7.38 -11.74 7.06
CA ASN A 34 6.63 -13.02 7.14
C ASN A 34 7.15 -14.12 6.19
N PHE A 35 8.33 -13.94 5.58
CA PHE A 35 8.81 -14.76 4.47
C PHE A 35 9.17 -16.23 4.82
N LEU A 36 9.16 -16.61 6.10
CA LEU A 36 9.49 -17.99 6.50
C LEU A 36 8.28 -18.92 6.68
N LYS A 37 7.02 -18.45 6.63
CA LYS A 37 5.87 -19.35 6.93
C LYS A 37 4.68 -19.39 5.97
N LYS A 38 4.30 -18.35 5.21
CA LYS A 38 3.22 -18.46 4.19
C LYS A 38 3.40 -17.43 3.06
N LYS A 39 3.15 -17.83 1.80
CA LYS A 39 3.00 -16.86 0.68
C LYS A 39 1.77 -16.00 0.95
N LEU A 40 1.95 -14.68 1.06
CA LEU A 40 0.83 -13.75 1.23
C LEU A 40 -0.09 -13.78 -0.01
N PRO A 41 -1.41 -13.69 0.16
CA PRO A 41 -2.34 -13.61 -0.96
C PRO A 41 -2.14 -12.30 -1.73
N PHE A 42 -2.47 -12.33 -3.01
CA PHE A 42 -2.47 -11.16 -3.90
C PHE A 42 -3.85 -11.01 -4.54
N PRO A 43 -4.24 -9.79 -4.96
CA PRO A 43 -5.49 -9.56 -5.66
C PRO A 43 -5.63 -10.46 -6.89
N PRO A 44 -6.85 -10.94 -7.21
CA PRO A 44 -7.12 -11.58 -8.50
C PRO A 44 -6.68 -10.67 -9.66
N GLY A 45 -6.04 -11.26 -10.68
CA GLY A 45 -5.56 -10.49 -11.83
C GLY A 45 -4.30 -9.64 -11.58
N HIS A 46 -3.66 -9.75 -10.41
CA HIS A 46 -2.47 -8.98 -10.07
C HIS A 46 -1.25 -9.36 -10.94
N ASN A 47 -1.06 -8.64 -12.06
CA ASN A 47 0.07 -8.79 -12.97
C ASN A 47 1.22 -7.83 -12.62
N PHE A 48 2.31 -8.38 -12.09
CA PHE A 48 3.50 -7.61 -11.69
C PHE A 48 4.16 -6.85 -12.86
N GLN A 49 4.09 -7.36 -14.09
CA GLN A 49 4.69 -6.70 -15.25
C GLN A 49 3.90 -5.45 -15.65
N GLU A 50 2.58 -5.52 -15.62
CA GLU A 50 1.72 -4.37 -15.91
C GLU A 50 1.78 -3.30 -14.82
N LEU A 51 1.82 -3.71 -13.56
CA LEU A 51 2.02 -2.78 -12.45
C LEU A 51 3.33 -2.02 -12.59
N LYS A 52 4.41 -2.69 -13.01
CA LYS A 52 5.69 -2.00 -13.25
C LYS A 52 5.57 -0.91 -14.32
N LYS A 53 4.74 -1.09 -15.36
CA LYS A 53 4.44 -0.07 -16.37
C LYS A 53 3.61 1.09 -15.78
N ARG A 54 2.72 0.79 -14.84
CA ARG A 54 1.88 1.77 -14.11
C ARG A 54 2.56 2.32 -12.84
N HIS A 55 3.89 2.40 -12.82
CA HIS A 55 4.69 2.88 -11.69
C HIS A 55 4.50 2.12 -10.36
N GLY A 56 3.90 0.93 -10.39
CA GLY A 56 3.58 0.11 -9.22
C GLY A 56 2.19 0.38 -8.64
N LEU A 57 1.37 1.20 -9.30
CA LEU A 57 0.01 1.53 -8.86
C LEU A 57 -0.99 0.47 -9.34
N GLY A 58 -1.69 -0.14 -8.39
CA GLY A 58 -2.81 -1.03 -8.67
C GLY A 58 -4.13 -0.28 -8.85
N ASP A 59 -5.18 -1.03 -9.17
CA ASP A 59 -6.52 -0.48 -9.37
C ASP A 59 -7.17 -0.11 -8.02
N THR A 60 -7.87 1.02 -8.00
CA THR A 60 -8.66 1.46 -6.83
C THR A 60 -9.92 0.62 -6.70
N ARG A 61 -10.27 0.25 -5.47
CA ARG A 61 -11.47 -0.52 -5.16
C ARG A 61 -12.09 -0.07 -3.84
N ILE A 62 -13.41 -0.19 -3.74
CA ILE A 62 -14.16 0.05 -2.50
C ILE A 62 -14.41 -1.32 -1.85
N VAL A 63 -14.06 -1.45 -0.57
CA VAL A 63 -14.23 -2.69 0.19
C VAL A 63 -15.07 -2.41 1.41
N THR A 64 -16.13 -3.21 1.59
CA THR A 64 -16.94 -3.20 2.81
C THR A 64 -16.47 -4.32 3.73
N VAL A 65 -16.11 -3.98 4.97
CA VAL A 65 -15.69 -4.95 6.00
C VAL A 65 -16.79 -5.08 7.04
N HIS A 66 -17.28 -6.30 7.23
CA HIS A 66 -18.28 -6.62 8.25
C HIS A 66 -17.59 -7.18 9.49
N LYS A 67 -17.83 -6.56 10.64
CA LYS A 67 -17.29 -6.96 11.95
C LYS A 67 -18.42 -7.08 12.99
N GLU A 68 -18.19 -7.89 14.01
CA GLU A 68 -19.06 -7.86 15.20
C GLU A 68 -18.81 -6.57 16.02
N PRO A 69 -19.76 -6.13 16.87
CA PRO A 69 -19.64 -4.86 17.59
C PRO A 69 -18.35 -4.75 18.43
N GLU A 70 -17.96 -5.83 19.11
CA GLU A 70 -16.78 -5.90 19.98
C GLU A 70 -15.49 -6.33 19.25
N GLU A 71 -15.57 -6.74 17.98
CA GLU A 71 -14.41 -7.17 17.19
C GLU A 71 -13.68 -5.96 16.56
N GLY A 72 -12.35 -6.04 16.49
CA GLY A 72 -11.54 -5.10 15.70
C GLY A 72 -11.58 -5.44 14.20
N LEU A 73 -11.09 -4.55 13.34
CA LEU A 73 -11.08 -4.82 11.89
C LEU A 73 -10.11 -5.93 11.46
N GLY A 74 -9.10 -6.26 12.27
CA GLY A 74 -8.18 -7.36 11.96
C GLY A 74 -7.07 -7.03 10.96
N MET A 75 -6.62 -5.77 10.90
CA MET A 75 -5.49 -5.35 10.07
C MET A 75 -4.59 -4.39 10.82
N SER A 76 -3.32 -4.34 10.42
CA SER A 76 -2.35 -3.35 10.91
C SER A 76 -2.06 -2.31 9.84
N ILE A 77 -1.91 -1.07 10.26
CA ILE A 77 -1.68 0.09 9.38
C ILE A 77 -0.27 0.65 9.62
N THR A 78 0.36 1.17 8.57
CA THR A 78 1.64 1.89 8.65
C THR A 78 1.66 3.05 7.65
N GLY A 79 2.73 3.82 7.65
CA GLY A 79 2.85 5.02 6.82
C GLY A 79 2.02 6.17 7.38
N GLY A 80 1.70 7.14 6.52
CA GLY A 80 1.11 8.41 6.95
C GLY A 80 1.81 9.61 6.32
N LYS A 81 1.09 10.73 6.24
CA LYS A 81 1.57 11.97 5.62
C LYS A 81 2.86 12.48 6.30
N GLU A 82 2.94 12.31 7.62
CA GLU A 82 4.09 12.62 8.46
C GLU A 82 5.35 11.85 8.07
N HIS A 83 5.19 10.68 7.46
CA HIS A 83 6.29 9.83 7.00
C HIS A 83 6.55 9.97 5.48
N GLY A 84 5.75 10.78 4.77
CA GLY A 84 5.83 10.94 3.32
C GLY A 84 5.59 9.62 2.58
N VAL A 85 4.67 8.80 3.08
CA VAL A 85 4.19 7.57 2.43
C VAL A 85 2.67 7.48 2.62
N PRO A 86 1.93 6.82 1.71
CA PRO A 86 0.50 6.60 1.91
C PRO A 86 0.21 5.83 3.20
N ILE A 87 -1.06 5.85 3.63
CA ILE A 87 -1.54 4.96 4.69
C ILE A 87 -1.61 3.56 4.08
N LEU A 88 -0.82 2.62 4.59
CA LEU A 88 -0.65 1.28 4.02
C LEU A 88 -1.13 0.18 4.96
N ILE A 89 -1.72 -0.88 4.39
CA ILE A 89 -1.98 -2.12 5.13
C ILE A 89 -0.66 -2.89 5.27
N SER A 90 -0.15 -2.97 6.51
CA SER A 90 1.11 -3.64 6.82
C SER A 90 0.93 -5.13 7.14
N GLU A 91 -0.25 -5.51 7.64
CA GLU A 91 -0.61 -6.88 8.00
C GLU A 91 -2.13 -7.09 7.92
N VAL A 92 -2.54 -8.32 7.58
CA VAL A 92 -3.93 -8.78 7.64
C VAL A 92 -3.96 -10.02 8.52
N HIS A 93 -4.70 -9.96 9.63
CA HIS A 93 -4.73 -11.01 10.64
C HIS A 93 -5.66 -12.17 10.22
N GLU A 94 -5.15 -13.39 10.20
CA GLU A 94 -5.88 -14.59 9.79
C GLU A 94 -7.15 -14.79 10.64
N GLY A 95 -8.27 -15.07 9.97
CA GLY A 95 -9.58 -15.30 10.61
C GLY A 95 -10.34 -14.03 11.06
N GLN A 96 -9.72 -12.85 11.06
CA GLN A 96 -10.34 -11.59 11.46
C GLN A 96 -11.10 -10.90 10.30
N PRO A 97 -11.90 -9.84 10.51
CA PRO A 97 -12.82 -9.29 9.49
C PRO A 97 -12.15 -8.92 8.17
N ALA A 98 -10.99 -8.25 8.22
CA ALA A 98 -10.20 -7.89 7.06
C ALA A 98 -9.74 -9.11 6.25
N HIS A 99 -9.41 -10.22 6.92
CA HIS A 99 -9.07 -11.48 6.25
C HIS A 99 -10.32 -12.15 5.67
N ARG A 100 -11.41 -12.23 6.44
CA ARG A 100 -12.67 -12.87 6.02
C ARG A 100 -13.30 -12.20 4.81
N CYS A 101 -13.13 -10.87 4.66
CA CYS A 101 -13.65 -10.15 3.49
C CYS A 101 -12.96 -10.54 2.18
N GLY A 102 -11.75 -11.12 2.24
CA GLY A 102 -10.99 -11.62 1.08
C GLY A 102 -10.56 -10.57 0.06
N GLN A 103 -10.72 -9.28 0.38
CA GLN A 103 -10.58 -8.17 -0.57
C GLN A 103 -9.50 -7.15 -0.18
N LEU A 104 -8.79 -7.38 0.93
CA LEU A 104 -7.69 -6.54 1.43
C LEU A 104 -6.38 -7.34 1.46
N TYR A 105 -5.29 -6.70 1.06
CA TYR A 105 -3.98 -7.33 0.89
C TYR A 105 -2.86 -6.46 1.45
N VAL A 106 -1.78 -7.11 1.89
CA VAL A 106 -0.60 -6.41 2.39
C VAL A 106 0.05 -5.58 1.27
N GLY A 107 0.20 -4.29 1.55
CA GLY A 107 0.73 -3.29 0.63
C GLY A 107 -0.34 -2.46 -0.09
N ASP A 108 -1.62 -2.68 0.16
CA ASP A 108 -2.65 -1.73 -0.29
C ASP A 108 -2.50 -0.37 0.37
N ALA A 109 -2.80 0.68 -0.39
CA ALA A 109 -2.93 2.04 0.12
C ALA A 109 -4.40 2.39 0.39
N ILE A 110 -4.67 2.94 1.56
CA ILE A 110 -5.98 3.45 1.97
C ILE A 110 -6.10 4.91 1.51
N LEU A 111 -7.19 5.22 0.81
CA LEU A 111 -7.41 6.54 0.20
C LEU A 111 -8.51 7.34 0.91
N SER A 112 -9.63 6.70 1.25
CA SER A 112 -10.81 7.33 1.86
C SER A 112 -11.72 6.30 2.52
#